data_AF-A0AAN7YRH7-F1
#
_entry.id   AF-A0AAN7YRH7-F1
#
_cell.length_a   1.000
_cell.length_b   1.000
_cell.length_c   1.000
_cell.angle_alpha   90.00
_cell.angle_beta   90.00
_cell.angle_gamma   90.00
#
_symmetry.space_group_name_H-M   'P 1'
#
loop_
_entity.id
_entity.type
_entity.pdbx_description
1 polymer ?
#
loop_
_entity_poly.entity_id
_entity_poly.type
_entity_poly.pdbx_seq_one_letter_code
_entity_poly.pdbx_strand_id
1 'polypeptide(L)' 'MPCLYICGECGAEHEIKPKEPVKCKDCTHRIMYKKRTDKMIQFEAR' A
#
# COMPACT_ATOMS: atom_id res chain seq x y z
N MET A 1 -13.06 -4.86 -0.11
CA MET A 1 -11.99 -4.60 0.87
C MET A 1 -11.20 -3.41 0.36
N PRO A 2 -11.06 -2.34 1.16
CA PRO A 2 -10.35 -1.12 0.72
C PRO A 2 -8.90 -1.45 0.36
N CYS A 3 -8.38 -0.81 -0.70
CA CYS A 3 -6.97 -0.95 -1.07
C CYS A 3 -6.12 -0.09 -0.13
N LEU A 4 -5.33 -0.75 0.71
CA LEU A 4 -4.36 -0.11 1.59
C LEU A 4 -3.02 0.05 0.88
N TYR A 5 -2.36 1.17 1.13
CA TYR A 5 -1.04 1.50 0.65
C TYR A 5 -0.10 1.62 1.85
N ILE A 6 1.13 1.15 1.71
CA ILE A 6 2.17 1.17 2.73
C ILE A 6 3.22 2.19 2.30
N CYS A 7 3.57 3.12 3.16
CA CYS A 7 4.65 4.06 2.85
C CYS A 7 6.02 3.36 2.82
N GLY A 8 6.87 3.73 1.85
CA GLY A 8 8.19 3.13 1.70
C GLY A 8 9.20 3.43 2.80
N GLU A 9 9.04 4.52 3.56
CA GLU A 9 9.96 4.86 4.66
C GLU A 9 9.41 4.51 6.03
N CYS A 10 8.22 5.02 6.39
CA CYS A 10 7.69 4.82 7.74
C CYS A 10 6.90 3.52 7.89
N GLY A 11 6.60 2.80 6.80
CA GLY A 11 5.78 1.60 6.83
C GLY A 11 4.32 1.83 7.24
N ALA A 12 3.88 3.08 7.38
CA ALA A 12 2.51 3.40 7.77
C ALA A 12 1.52 2.99 6.68
N GLU A 13 0.37 2.48 7.13
CA GLU A 13 -0.72 2.08 6.24
C GLU A 13 -1.68 3.26 6.01
N HIS A 14 -1.95 3.55 4.75
CA HIS A 14 -2.82 4.63 4.32
C HIS A 14 -3.83 4.14 3.30
N GLU A 15 -5.07 4.60 3.43
CA GLU A 15 -6.10 4.43 2.41
C GLU A 15 -6.08 5.67 1.50
N ILE A 16 -5.64 5.50 0.25
CA ILE A 16 -5.59 6.60 -0.73
C ILE A 16 -6.81 6.48 -1.63
N LYS A 17 -7.63 7.54 -1.68
CA LYS A 17 -8.77 7.63 -2.59
C LYS A 17 -8.31 8.04 -4.00
N PRO A 18 -9.03 7.61 -5.06
CA PRO A 18 -8.73 8.05 -6.42
C PRO A 18 -8.80 9.58 -6.50
N LYS A 19 -7.80 10.21 -7.14
CA LYS A 19 -7.58 11.66 -7.25
C LYS A 19 -6.97 12.36 -6.02
N GLU A 20 -6.76 11.66 -4.91
CA GLU A 20 -6.03 12.23 -3.76
C GLU A 20 -4.50 12.23 -4.04
N PRO A 21 -3.74 13.25 -3.62
CA PRO A 21 -2.29 13.28 -3.79
C PRO A 21 -1.60 12.14 -3.03
N VAL A 22 -0.66 11.45 -3.70
CA VAL A 22 0.15 10.38 -3.09
C VAL A 22 1.22 11.00 -2.18
N LYS A 23 0.87 11.19 -0.90
CA LYS A 23 1.78 11.73 0.12
C LYS A 23 1.53 11.04 1.48
N CYS A 24 2.61 10.59 2.10
CA CYS A 24 2.63 10.13 3.49
C CYS A 24 2.30 11.28 4.44
N LYS A 25 1.35 11.08 5.36
CA LYS A 25 0.97 12.11 6.33
C LYS A 25 2.02 12.29 7.43
N ASP A 26 2.78 11.24 7.73
CA ASP A 26 3.74 11.22 8.84
C ASP A 26 5.16 11.58 8.42
N CYS A 27 5.54 11.28 7.18
CA CYS A 27 6.93 11.27 6.72
C CYS A 27 7.18 12.12 5.46
N THR A 28 6.15 12.75 4.90
CA THR A 28 6.21 13.62 3.70
C THR A 28 6.68 12.93 2.39
N HIS A 29 7.10 11.66 2.47
CA HIS A 29 7.47 10.83 1.33
C HIS A 29 6.28 10.55 0.40
N ARG A 30 6.57 10.42 -0.90
CA ARG A 30 5.55 10.25 -1.96
C ARG A 30 5.56 8.87 -2.61
N ILE A 31 6.39 7.96 -2.10
CA ILE A 31 6.47 6.58 -2.58
C ILE A 31 5.65 5.71 -1.65
N MET A 32 4.64 5.04 -2.22
CA MET A 32 3.81 4.07 -1.50
C MET A 32 3.70 2.77 -2.28
N TYR A 33 3.74 1.66 -1.57
CA TYR A 33 3.57 0.32 -2.08
C TYR A 33 2.13 -0.14 -1.86
N LYS A 34 1.59 -0.93 -2.79
CA LYS A 34 0.29 -1.56 -2.58
C LYS A 34 0.44 -2.69 -1.56
N LYS A 35 -0.44 -2.75 -0.56
CA LYS A 35 -0.46 -3.86 0.41
C LYS A 35 -0.74 -5.19 -0.30
N ARG A 36 -0.08 -6.26 0.18
CA ARG A 36 -0.33 -7.64 -0.29
C ARG A 36 -1.81 -7.98 -0.07
N THR A 37 -2.36 -8.81 -0.95
CA THR A 37 -3.70 -9.36 -0.74
C THR A 37 -3.69 -10.37 0.40
N ASP A 38 -4.69 -10.30 1.29
CA ASP A 38 -4.88 -11.31 2.36
C ASP A 38 -5.43 -12.63 1.82
N LYS A 39 -5.89 -12.64 0.56
CA LYS A 39 -6.33 -13.86 -0.12
C LYS A 39 -5.15 -14.82 -0.31
N MET A 40 -5.35 -16.07 0.08
CA MET A 40 -4.41 -17.15 -0.22
C MET A 40 -4.33 -17.34 -1.74
N ILE A 41 -3.11 -17.32 -2.27
CA ILE A 41 -2.81 -17.61 -3.67
C ILE A 41 -2.01 -18.91 -3.69
N GLN A 42 -2.52 -19.91 -4.42
CA GLN A 42 -1.81 -21.17 -4.64
C GLN A 42 -0.88 -21.01 -5.85
N PHE A 43 0.39 -21.39 -5.67
CA PHE A 43 1.39 -21.41 -6.72
C PHE A 43 1.87 -22.84 -6.95
N GLU A 44 2.07 -23.23 -8.21
CA GLU A 44 2.65 -24.53 -8.59
C GLU A 44 4.18 -24.41 -8.68
N ALA A 45 4.91 -25.39 -8.15
CA ALA A 45 6.37 -25.43 -8.13
C ALA A 45 6.95 -26.08 -9.40
N ARG A 46 6.64 -25.51 -10.57
CA ARG A 46 7.14 -26.01 -11.85
C ARG A 46 8.38 -25.25 -12.32
#